data_AF-A0A2E4WAY4-F1
#
_entry.id   AF-A0A2E4WAY4-F1
#
_cell.length_a   1.000
_cell.length_b   1.000
_cell.length_c   1.000
_cell.angle_alpha   90.00
_cell.angle_beta   90.00
_cell.angle_gamma   90.00
#
_symmetry.space_group_name_H-M   'P 1'
#
loop_
_entity.id
_entity.type
_entity.pdbx_description
1 polymer ?
#
loop_
_entity_poly.entity_id
_entity_poly.type
_entity_poly.pdbx_seq_one_letter_code
_entity_poly.pdbx_strand_id
1 'polypeptide(L)'
;MAQEFLNDISPTYCVLPWINMATYTNGTPLLCCVAQPPADHEQINLNYESINEIWNSDHWKRARKTMIAGKKTPACSHCYKEEDAGIRSHRMNENNLWCRKLGDGSHKKGKTRIKKLIKKTKADGSVKEKLITLDLRLGNTCNLQCTMCRSVDSSKWQGAEDKIINSTTGIVADDWRWKKDDASKSDFDWVADEDFWEKDLTELLPNMRHIIFAGGEPLYLKIHTQFLEKIVKLGYAKNIELRYHTNATILPDKILKLWKEFKWVELMLSIDGIGDQNNWLRYPADWDVIKANLKKIDKAGEHLYAKVLCTVNAINVLYLVEFGEWLLAQKFKRIGIKDHNGLFHPGILHYPTYLCCKILPQKVKDLATKKIDKLQKKYPDNIQISNIKNAINFMNLEDTSHLLPDFKQYIKAIDSMRKTDFGKTFPELQKLL
;
A
#
# COMPACT_ATOMS: atom_id res chain seq x y z
N MET A 1 -12.23 -20.30 13.34
CA MET A 1 -11.64 -18.95 13.13
C MET A 1 -12.58 -17.86 13.68
N ALA A 2 -12.24 -16.57 13.69
CA ALA A 2 -13.22 -15.53 14.05
C ALA A 2 -14.36 -15.44 13.03
N GLN A 3 -14.05 -15.72 11.76
CA GLN A 3 -15.00 -15.55 10.65
C GLN A 3 -16.28 -16.39 10.79
N GLU A 4 -16.20 -17.65 11.22
CA GLU A 4 -17.39 -18.50 11.42
C GLU A 4 -18.39 -17.83 12.37
N PHE A 5 -17.90 -17.35 13.50
CA PHE A 5 -18.72 -16.61 14.47
C PHE A 5 -19.29 -15.30 13.92
N LEU A 6 -18.52 -14.60 13.08
CA LEU A 6 -19.01 -13.35 12.50
C LEU A 6 -20.08 -13.62 11.45
N ASN A 7 -19.99 -14.74 10.72
CA ASN A 7 -21.04 -15.19 9.82
C ASN A 7 -22.35 -15.49 10.58
N ASP A 8 -22.26 -16.03 11.81
CA ASP A 8 -23.44 -16.24 12.67
C ASP A 8 -24.10 -14.92 13.12
N ILE A 9 -23.34 -13.82 13.16
CA ILE A 9 -23.88 -12.48 13.43
C ILE A 9 -24.47 -11.88 12.16
N SER A 10 -23.68 -11.84 11.10
CA SER A 10 -24.07 -11.44 9.75
C SER A 10 -23.01 -11.91 8.75
N PRO A 11 -23.42 -12.55 7.63
CA PRO A 11 -22.49 -13.09 6.64
C PRO A 11 -21.59 -12.01 6.01
N THR A 12 -22.06 -10.75 5.97
CA THR A 12 -21.35 -9.62 5.35
C THR A 12 -20.64 -8.73 6.36
N TYR A 13 -20.67 -9.06 7.66
CA TYR A 13 -20.05 -8.24 8.69
C TYR A 13 -18.54 -8.06 8.46
N CYS A 14 -18.10 -6.81 8.51
CA CYS A 14 -16.71 -6.41 8.59
C CYS A 14 -16.55 -5.54 9.83
N VAL A 15 -15.52 -5.74 10.65
CA VAL A 15 -15.31 -4.89 11.83
C VAL A 15 -14.82 -3.48 11.49
N LEU A 16 -14.19 -3.28 10.32
CA LEU A 16 -13.53 -2.04 9.96
C LEU A 16 -14.42 -0.79 9.98
N PRO A 17 -15.68 -0.79 9.47
CA PRO A 17 -16.57 0.37 9.58
C PRO A 17 -16.87 0.82 11.03
N TRP A 18 -16.55 0.01 12.04
CA TRP A 18 -16.69 0.35 13.46
C TRP A 18 -15.39 0.79 14.14
N ILE A 19 -14.23 0.62 13.50
CA ILE A 19 -12.94 0.90 14.13
C ILE A 19 -11.94 1.69 13.27
N ASN A 20 -12.13 1.73 11.95
CA ASN A 20 -11.14 2.15 10.96
C ASN A 20 -11.68 3.20 10.00
N MET A 21 -10.79 4.11 9.60
CA MET A 21 -10.94 4.95 8.40
C MET A 21 -9.63 4.93 7.62
N ALA A 22 -9.71 4.76 6.30
CA ALA A 22 -8.59 4.95 5.39
C ALA A 22 -8.83 6.21 4.54
N THR A 23 -7.82 6.73 3.86
CA THR A 23 -7.97 7.87 2.94
C THR A 23 -7.32 7.58 1.59
N TYR A 24 -7.73 8.28 0.54
CA TYR A 24 -6.85 8.53 -0.61
C TYR A 24 -5.96 9.74 -0.35
N THR A 25 -4.97 9.97 -1.24
CA THR A 25 -4.04 11.10 -1.13
C THR A 25 -4.76 12.44 -1.10
N ASN A 26 -5.87 12.56 -1.82
CA ASN A 26 -6.70 13.77 -1.89
C ASN A 26 -7.71 13.93 -0.73
N GLY A 27 -7.56 13.18 0.37
CA GLY A 27 -8.43 13.31 1.55
C GLY A 27 -9.78 12.61 1.44
N THR A 28 -10.09 11.94 0.33
CA THR A 28 -11.31 11.14 0.20
C THR A 28 -11.31 9.99 1.21
N PRO A 29 -12.28 9.90 2.13
CA PRO A 29 -12.29 8.87 3.16
C PRO A 29 -12.85 7.54 2.62
N LEU A 30 -12.30 6.43 3.10
CA LEU A 30 -12.67 5.06 2.73
C LEU A 30 -12.94 4.20 3.97
N LEU A 31 -13.88 3.25 3.87
CA LEU A 31 -14.13 2.28 4.95
C LEU A 31 -12.88 1.44 5.29
N CYS A 32 -12.06 1.14 4.28
CA CYS A 32 -10.76 0.48 4.41
C CYS A 32 -9.92 0.70 3.14
N CYS A 33 -8.66 0.28 3.15
CA CYS A 33 -7.71 0.50 2.05
C CYS A 33 -8.06 -0.20 0.72
N VAL A 34 -8.98 -1.18 0.74
CA VAL A 34 -9.48 -1.86 -0.48
C VAL A 34 -10.94 -1.54 -0.79
N ALA A 35 -11.56 -0.64 -0.01
CA ALA A 35 -12.92 -0.20 -0.27
C ALA A 35 -12.94 0.75 -1.46
N GLN A 36 -13.99 0.67 -2.26
CA GLN A 36 -14.30 1.69 -3.25
C GLN A 36 -14.65 3.00 -2.53
N PRO A 37 -14.37 4.15 -3.16
CA PRO A 37 -14.71 5.43 -2.57
C PRO A 37 -16.22 5.60 -2.37
N PRO A 38 -16.61 6.54 -1.49
CA PRO A 38 -17.94 7.13 -1.48
C PRO A 38 -18.41 7.47 -2.90
N ALA A 39 -19.70 7.34 -3.15
CA ALA A 39 -20.25 7.77 -4.44
C ALA A 39 -20.19 9.31 -4.55
N ASP A 40 -20.05 9.84 -5.76
CA ASP A 40 -19.82 11.29 -5.98
C ASP A 40 -20.87 12.19 -5.31
N HIS A 41 -22.12 11.73 -5.19
CA HIS A 41 -23.20 12.47 -4.53
C HIS A 41 -23.09 12.53 -3.00
N GLU A 42 -22.18 11.77 -2.39
CA GLU A 42 -21.96 11.75 -0.94
C GLU A 42 -21.00 12.89 -0.50
N GLN A 43 -20.18 13.44 -1.42
CA GLN A 43 -19.32 14.63 -1.26
C GLN A 43 -18.53 14.76 0.07
N ILE A 44 -18.11 13.64 0.67
CA ILE A 44 -17.33 13.66 1.92
C ILE A 44 -15.82 13.74 1.64
N ASN A 45 -15.10 14.63 2.30
CA ASN A 45 -13.66 14.82 2.10
C ASN A 45 -12.98 15.56 3.27
N LEU A 46 -11.77 15.14 3.66
CA LEU A 46 -10.98 15.79 4.71
C LEU A 46 -10.51 17.21 4.41
N ASN A 47 -10.59 17.67 3.16
CA ASN A 47 -10.36 19.08 2.82
C ASN A 47 -11.47 20.00 3.36
N TYR A 48 -12.65 19.46 3.70
CA TYR A 48 -13.82 20.26 4.08
C TYR A 48 -14.53 19.77 5.36
N GLU A 49 -14.24 18.55 5.81
CA GLU A 49 -14.90 17.91 6.95
C GLU A 49 -13.87 17.33 7.93
N SER A 50 -14.19 17.39 9.22
CA SER A 50 -13.42 16.73 10.26
C SER A 50 -13.59 15.21 10.22
N ILE A 51 -12.62 14.49 10.80
CA ILE A 51 -12.70 13.02 10.94
C ILE A 51 -13.97 12.61 11.71
N ASN A 52 -14.38 13.39 12.72
CA ASN A 52 -15.55 13.10 13.53
C ASN A 52 -16.86 13.24 12.74
N GLU A 53 -16.96 14.23 11.86
CA GLU A 53 -18.12 14.42 10.97
C GLU A 53 -18.23 13.25 10.00
N ILE A 54 -17.11 12.88 9.35
CA ILE A 54 -17.05 11.75 8.42
C ILE A 54 -17.42 10.43 9.13
N TRP A 55 -16.97 10.22 10.38
CA TRP A 55 -17.16 8.97 11.12
C TRP A 55 -18.63 8.55 11.32
N ASN A 56 -19.54 9.51 11.29
CA ASN A 56 -20.99 9.31 11.33
C ASN A 56 -21.71 9.99 10.15
N SER A 57 -21.02 10.16 9.03
CA SER A 57 -21.62 10.49 7.73
C SER A 57 -22.61 9.41 7.30
N ASP A 58 -23.45 9.75 6.33
CA ASP A 58 -24.42 8.80 5.81
C ASP A 58 -23.75 7.60 5.12
N HIS A 59 -22.56 7.78 4.54
CA HIS A 59 -21.77 6.69 3.97
C HIS A 59 -21.45 5.61 5.03
N TRP A 60 -20.88 6.02 6.18
CA TRP A 60 -20.55 5.09 7.28
C TRP A 60 -21.80 4.47 7.91
N LYS A 61 -22.82 5.29 8.17
CA LYS A 61 -24.11 4.84 8.71
C LYS A 61 -24.76 3.78 7.82
N ARG A 62 -24.83 4.02 6.51
CA ARG A 62 -25.36 3.06 5.52
C ARG A 62 -24.55 1.78 5.49
N ALA A 63 -23.22 1.86 5.50
CA ALA A 63 -22.35 0.68 5.50
C ALA A 63 -22.61 -0.20 6.73
N ARG A 64 -22.67 0.39 7.93
CA ARG A 64 -22.94 -0.34 9.18
C ARG A 64 -24.32 -0.99 9.19
N LYS A 65 -25.37 -0.26 8.79
CA LYS A 65 -26.74 -0.79 8.70
C LYS A 65 -26.85 -1.95 7.72
N THR A 66 -26.29 -1.77 6.52
CA THR A 66 -26.31 -2.77 5.45
C THR A 66 -25.62 -4.06 5.90
N MET A 67 -24.45 -3.94 6.53
CA MET A 67 -23.72 -5.09 7.07
C MET A 67 -24.45 -5.76 8.24
N ILE A 68 -25.07 -5.01 9.17
CA ILE A 68 -25.87 -5.61 10.25
C ILE A 68 -27.06 -6.39 9.68
N ALA A 69 -27.68 -5.89 8.61
CA ALA A 69 -28.80 -6.55 7.94
C ALA A 69 -28.40 -7.76 7.06
N GLY A 70 -27.13 -8.18 7.06
CA GLY A 70 -26.66 -9.31 6.25
C GLY A 70 -26.52 -9.02 4.76
N LYS A 71 -26.56 -7.75 4.35
CA LYS A 71 -26.51 -7.34 2.94
C LYS A 71 -25.09 -6.89 2.53
N LYS A 72 -24.74 -7.06 1.26
CA LYS A 72 -23.44 -6.65 0.69
C LYS A 72 -23.43 -5.13 0.48
N THR A 73 -22.47 -4.43 1.08
CA THR A 73 -22.24 -2.99 0.85
C THR A 73 -21.47 -2.76 -0.47
N PRO A 74 -21.93 -1.91 -1.41
CA PRO A 74 -21.26 -1.70 -2.70
C PRO A 74 -19.78 -1.34 -2.59
N ALA A 75 -19.41 -0.51 -1.60
CA ALA A 75 -18.03 -0.11 -1.33
C ALA A 75 -17.09 -1.30 -1.06
N CYS A 76 -17.61 -2.44 -0.60
CA CYS A 76 -16.82 -3.62 -0.26
C CYS A 76 -16.83 -4.71 -1.36
N SER A 77 -17.25 -4.37 -2.58
CA SER A 77 -17.39 -5.31 -3.70
C SER A 77 -16.13 -6.12 -4.01
N HIS A 78 -14.93 -5.55 -3.81
CA HIS A 78 -13.67 -6.27 -3.99
C HIS A 78 -13.59 -7.52 -3.11
N CYS A 79 -13.86 -7.40 -1.80
CA CYS A 79 -13.84 -8.54 -0.87
C CYS A 79 -14.89 -9.59 -1.22
N TYR A 80 -16.09 -9.17 -1.64
CA TYR A 80 -17.14 -10.11 -2.00
C TYR A 80 -16.82 -10.90 -3.27
N LYS A 81 -16.17 -10.26 -4.26
CA LYS A 81 -15.70 -10.95 -5.48
C LYS A 81 -14.65 -12.02 -5.14
N GLU A 82 -13.71 -11.71 -4.24
CA GLU A 82 -12.74 -12.68 -3.75
C GLU A 82 -13.44 -13.85 -3.04
N GLU A 83 -14.37 -13.56 -2.13
CA GLU A 83 -15.10 -14.56 -1.36
C GLU A 83 -15.98 -15.48 -2.23
N ASP A 84 -16.71 -14.91 -3.19
CA ASP A 84 -17.55 -15.66 -4.13
C ASP A 84 -16.68 -16.60 -5.01
N ALA A 85 -15.40 -16.27 -5.19
CA ALA A 85 -14.40 -17.12 -5.87
C ALA A 85 -13.66 -18.11 -4.92
N GLY A 86 -14.08 -18.21 -3.66
CA GLY A 86 -13.47 -19.09 -2.65
C GLY A 86 -12.15 -18.55 -2.07
N ILE A 87 -11.79 -17.30 -2.34
CA ILE A 87 -10.57 -16.65 -1.85
C ILE A 87 -10.85 -15.99 -0.50
N ARG A 88 -9.90 -16.13 0.43
CA ARG A 88 -9.97 -15.43 1.72
C ARG A 88 -9.67 -13.94 1.54
N SER A 89 -10.71 -13.12 1.62
CA SER A 89 -10.62 -11.67 1.37
C SER A 89 -9.92 -10.87 2.46
N HIS A 90 -9.61 -9.60 2.13
CA HIS A 90 -9.13 -8.62 3.11
C HIS A 90 -10.10 -8.48 4.31
N ARG A 91 -11.42 -8.45 4.07
CA ARG A 91 -12.44 -8.44 5.14
C ARG A 91 -12.25 -9.58 6.13
N MET A 92 -12.11 -10.82 5.64
CA MET A 92 -11.94 -11.99 6.50
C MET A 92 -10.62 -11.95 7.28
N ASN A 93 -9.56 -11.43 6.66
CA ASN A 93 -8.27 -11.24 7.32
C ASN A 93 -8.36 -10.22 8.48
N GLU A 94 -8.93 -9.06 8.22
CA GLU A 94 -9.08 -7.98 9.19
C GLU A 94 -10.05 -8.37 10.32
N ASN A 95 -11.13 -9.05 10.01
CA ASN A 95 -12.04 -9.62 11.01
C ASN A 95 -11.32 -10.54 12.00
N ASN A 96 -10.49 -11.45 11.51
CA ASN A 96 -9.70 -12.35 12.36
C ASN A 96 -8.67 -11.57 13.19
N LEU A 97 -7.93 -10.66 12.56
CA LEU A 97 -6.91 -9.84 13.21
C LEU A 97 -7.51 -8.99 14.34
N TRP A 98 -8.57 -8.25 14.05
CA TRP A 98 -9.19 -7.32 14.97
C TRP A 98 -10.06 -7.99 16.01
N CYS A 99 -10.66 -9.15 15.71
CA CYS A 99 -11.24 -9.97 16.77
C CYS A 99 -10.20 -10.29 17.84
N ARG A 100 -9.00 -10.74 17.45
CA ARG A 100 -7.92 -11.00 18.40
C ARG A 100 -7.44 -9.73 19.11
N LYS A 101 -7.20 -8.63 18.39
CA LYS A 101 -6.67 -7.37 18.96
C LYS A 101 -7.67 -6.66 19.88
N LEU A 102 -8.96 -6.66 19.55
CA LEU A 102 -10.01 -6.08 20.41
C LEU A 102 -10.23 -6.89 21.69
N GLY A 103 -9.84 -8.16 21.69
CA GLY A 103 -9.90 -9.05 22.84
C GLY A 103 -8.59 -9.22 23.59
N ASP A 104 -7.61 -8.35 23.36
CA ASP A 104 -6.29 -8.38 24.00
C ASP A 104 -5.60 -9.75 23.86
N GLY A 105 -5.62 -10.29 22.63
CA GLY A 105 -5.08 -11.61 22.31
C GLY A 105 -6.11 -12.75 22.37
N SER A 106 -7.28 -12.53 22.98
CA SER A 106 -8.34 -13.53 23.10
C SER A 106 -9.45 -13.35 22.08
N HIS A 107 -9.63 -14.32 21.19
CA HIS A 107 -10.79 -14.36 20.29
C HIS A 107 -12.11 -14.33 21.05
N LYS A 108 -12.23 -15.01 22.20
CA LYS A 108 -13.47 -15.01 23.01
C LYS A 108 -13.83 -13.59 23.47
N LYS A 109 -12.87 -12.85 24.04
CA LYS A 109 -13.08 -11.46 24.45
C LYS A 109 -13.38 -10.55 23.26
N GLY A 110 -12.68 -10.77 22.14
CA GLY A 110 -12.88 -10.06 20.89
C GLY A 110 -14.29 -10.17 20.34
N LYS A 111 -14.79 -11.42 20.26
CA LYS A 111 -16.16 -11.75 19.88
C LYS A 111 -17.19 -11.02 20.76
N THR A 112 -16.97 -10.98 22.08
CA THR A 112 -17.81 -10.20 23.01
C THR A 112 -17.76 -8.71 22.74
N ARG A 113 -16.57 -8.15 22.46
CA ARG A 113 -16.42 -6.72 22.14
C ARG A 113 -17.13 -6.35 20.84
N ILE A 114 -17.01 -7.18 19.80
CA ILE A 114 -17.71 -6.99 18.52
C ILE A 114 -19.23 -7.01 18.71
N LYS A 115 -19.77 -8.00 19.44
CA LYS A 115 -21.20 -8.04 19.78
C LYS A 115 -21.67 -6.75 20.47
N LYS A 116 -20.84 -6.20 21.36
CA LYS A 116 -21.15 -4.93 22.05
C LYS A 116 -21.14 -3.73 21.09
N LEU A 117 -20.22 -3.67 20.12
CA LEU A 117 -20.19 -2.62 19.09
C LEU A 117 -21.48 -2.64 18.26
N ILE A 118 -21.91 -3.82 17.82
CA ILE A 118 -23.13 -3.99 17.04
C ILE A 118 -24.35 -3.61 17.86
N LYS A 119 -24.49 -4.12 19.09
CA LYS A 119 -25.62 -3.80 19.99
C LYS A 119 -25.75 -2.30 20.28
N LYS A 120 -24.65 -1.57 20.30
CA LYS A 120 -24.63 -0.12 20.57
C LYS A 120 -24.79 0.75 19.32
N THR A 121 -24.74 0.15 18.14
CA THR A 121 -25.01 0.88 16.89
C THR A 121 -26.48 1.30 16.91
N LYS A 122 -26.75 2.59 16.74
CA LYS A 122 -28.13 3.10 16.73
C LYS A 122 -28.88 2.65 15.48
N ALA A 123 -30.20 2.78 15.49
CA ALA A 123 -31.06 2.40 14.36
C ALA A 123 -30.71 3.16 13.05
N ASP A 124 -30.18 4.38 13.16
CA ASP A 124 -29.71 5.19 12.03
C ASP A 124 -28.30 4.77 11.54
N GLY A 125 -27.63 3.84 12.21
CA GLY A 125 -26.27 3.39 11.90
C GLY A 125 -25.16 4.18 12.59
N SER A 126 -25.49 5.22 13.36
CA SER A 126 -24.49 6.00 14.09
C SER A 126 -23.92 5.24 15.28
N VAL A 127 -22.65 5.51 15.61
CA VAL A 127 -21.95 4.93 16.76
C VAL A 127 -21.39 6.04 17.65
N LYS A 128 -21.35 5.80 18.96
CA LYS A 128 -20.69 6.71 19.93
C LYS A 128 -19.22 6.39 20.10
N GLU A 129 -18.83 5.15 19.82
CA GLU A 129 -17.44 4.72 19.85
C GLU A 129 -16.60 5.53 18.86
N LYS A 130 -15.44 5.99 19.33
CA LYS A 130 -14.43 6.62 18.49
C LYS A 130 -13.66 5.56 17.70
N LEU A 131 -13.18 5.94 16.52
CA LEU A 131 -12.27 5.11 15.74
C LEU A 131 -10.99 4.86 16.54
N ILE A 132 -10.33 3.74 16.26
CA ILE A 132 -9.12 3.30 16.93
C ILE A 132 -7.99 2.98 15.94
N THR A 133 -8.27 3.08 14.63
CA THR A 133 -7.27 2.92 13.57
C THR A 133 -7.46 3.91 12.45
N LEU A 134 -6.35 4.37 11.89
CA LEU A 134 -6.31 5.23 10.71
C LEU A 134 -5.32 4.69 9.69
N ASP A 135 -5.68 4.74 8.41
CA ASP A 135 -4.77 4.58 7.26
C ASP A 135 -4.76 5.87 6.45
N LEU A 136 -3.72 6.68 6.68
CA LEU A 136 -3.59 8.02 6.15
C LEU A 136 -2.64 8.00 4.95
N ARG A 137 -3.18 8.27 3.77
CA ARG A 137 -2.41 8.57 2.56
C ARG A 137 -2.12 10.07 2.56
N LEU A 138 -1.04 10.50 3.21
CA LEU A 138 -0.74 11.91 3.53
C LEU A 138 -0.37 12.74 2.28
N GLY A 139 -1.31 12.95 1.38
CA GLY A 139 -1.11 13.74 0.17
C GLY A 139 -0.19 13.05 -0.84
N ASN A 140 0.10 13.76 -1.92
CA ASN A 140 0.95 13.26 -3.00
C ASN A 140 2.42 13.73 -2.88
N THR A 141 2.79 14.49 -1.84
CA THR A 141 4.15 15.01 -1.71
C THR A 141 5.14 13.85 -1.59
N CYS A 142 6.00 13.70 -2.59
CA CYS A 142 6.96 12.61 -2.68
C CYS A 142 8.28 13.11 -3.28
N ASN A 143 9.37 12.43 -2.97
CA ASN A 143 10.68 12.73 -3.54
C ASN A 143 11.01 11.90 -4.79
N LEU A 144 10.17 10.92 -5.17
CA LEU A 144 10.40 10.01 -6.30
C LEU A 144 9.31 10.09 -7.36
N GLN A 145 9.69 9.91 -8.62
CA GLN A 145 8.87 9.77 -9.81
C GLN A 145 8.89 8.29 -10.27
N CYS A 146 8.29 7.38 -9.49
CA CYS A 146 8.35 5.94 -9.83
C CYS A 146 7.62 5.63 -11.14
N THR A 147 8.13 4.70 -11.94
CA THR A 147 7.67 4.40 -13.31
C THR A 147 6.23 3.88 -13.38
N MET A 148 5.69 3.33 -12.29
CA MET A 148 4.29 2.89 -12.19
C MET A 148 3.35 3.92 -11.55
N CYS A 149 3.88 4.98 -10.95
CA CYS A 149 3.10 5.99 -10.25
C CYS A 149 2.52 7.04 -11.20
N ARG A 150 1.59 7.84 -10.68
CA ARG A 150 0.99 9.01 -11.34
C ARG A 150 1.03 10.23 -10.42
N SER A 151 0.58 11.38 -10.92
CA SER A 151 0.68 12.68 -10.24
C SER A 151 -0.13 12.81 -8.96
N VAL A 152 -1.19 12.03 -8.79
CA VAL A 152 -1.94 11.95 -7.51
C VAL A 152 -1.21 11.12 -6.45
N ASP A 153 -0.23 10.29 -6.83
CA ASP A 153 0.57 9.48 -5.91
C ASP A 153 1.92 10.14 -5.60
N SER A 154 2.47 10.90 -6.57
CA SER A 154 3.72 11.63 -6.42
C SER A 154 3.70 12.97 -7.13
N SER A 155 3.96 14.03 -6.38
CA SER A 155 4.13 15.39 -6.90
C SER A 155 5.31 15.53 -7.87
N LYS A 156 6.26 14.58 -7.91
CA LYS A 156 7.34 14.59 -8.92
C LYS A 156 6.85 14.30 -10.34
N TRP A 157 5.63 13.81 -10.50
CA TRP A 157 5.03 13.64 -11.82
C TRP A 157 4.32 14.89 -12.32
N GLN A 158 3.95 15.83 -11.43
CA GLN A 158 3.28 17.07 -11.81
C GLN A 158 4.16 17.92 -12.73
N GLY A 159 3.61 18.31 -13.88
CA GLY A 159 4.30 19.03 -14.95
C GLY A 159 5.15 18.15 -15.88
N ALA A 160 5.38 16.88 -15.53
CA ALA A 160 6.11 15.93 -16.36
C ALA A 160 5.19 15.14 -17.32
N GLU A 161 3.88 15.14 -17.07
CA GLU A 161 2.90 14.39 -17.86
C GLU A 161 2.91 14.83 -19.32
N ASP A 162 3.01 16.13 -19.59
CA ASP A 162 3.01 16.68 -20.96
C ASP A 162 4.17 16.15 -21.79
N LYS A 163 5.31 15.83 -21.17
CA LYS A 163 6.45 15.23 -21.89
C LYS A 163 6.11 13.82 -22.35
N ILE A 164 5.37 13.04 -21.55
CA ILE A 164 4.93 11.70 -21.94
C ILE A 164 3.81 11.81 -22.98
N ILE A 165 2.81 12.66 -22.75
CA ILE A 165 1.68 12.87 -23.65
C ILE A 165 2.15 13.29 -25.05
N ASN A 166 3.10 14.21 -25.15
CA ASN A 166 3.58 14.74 -26.43
C ASN A 166 4.58 13.83 -27.15
N SER A 167 5.16 12.84 -26.47
CA SER A 167 6.14 11.92 -27.05
C SER A 167 5.61 10.51 -27.31
N THR A 168 4.33 10.26 -27.00
CA THR A 168 3.67 8.97 -27.15
C THR A 168 2.33 9.14 -27.87
N THR A 169 1.73 8.03 -28.28
CA THR A 169 0.41 8.00 -28.93
C THR A 169 -0.46 6.90 -28.34
N GLY A 170 -1.74 6.83 -28.76
CA GLY A 170 -2.66 5.76 -28.36
C GLY A 170 -2.85 5.66 -26.84
N ILE A 171 -2.91 4.41 -26.35
CA ILE A 171 -3.25 4.09 -24.96
C ILE A 171 -2.32 4.78 -23.96
N VAL A 172 -1.03 4.94 -24.28
CA VAL A 172 -0.08 5.63 -23.39
C VAL A 172 -0.44 7.10 -23.25
N ALA A 173 -0.63 7.81 -24.38
CA ALA A 173 -0.96 9.23 -24.34
C ALA A 173 -2.31 9.47 -23.65
N ASP A 174 -3.30 8.62 -23.89
CA ASP A 174 -4.64 8.73 -23.30
C ASP A 174 -4.64 8.46 -21.80
N ASP A 175 -3.92 7.43 -21.34
CA ASP A 175 -3.71 7.15 -19.91
C ASP A 175 -3.04 8.36 -19.21
N TRP A 176 -2.03 8.96 -19.81
CA TRP A 176 -1.36 10.13 -19.24
C TRP A 176 -2.22 11.41 -19.27
N ARG A 177 -3.08 11.61 -20.28
CA ARG A 177 -4.09 12.68 -20.26
C ARG A 177 -5.06 12.51 -19.12
N TRP A 178 -5.57 11.28 -18.91
CA TRP A 178 -6.45 10.98 -17.79
C TRP A 178 -5.77 11.19 -16.44
N LYS A 179 -4.53 10.72 -16.26
CA LYS A 179 -3.75 10.93 -15.02
C LYS A 179 -3.54 12.42 -14.72
N LYS A 180 -3.29 13.23 -15.75
CA LYS A 180 -3.14 14.70 -15.62
C LYS A 180 -4.46 15.35 -15.20
N ASP A 181 -5.56 14.97 -15.84
CA ASP A 181 -6.90 15.48 -15.53
C ASP A 181 -7.30 15.13 -14.08
N ASP A 182 -7.12 13.87 -13.67
CA ASP A 182 -7.38 13.40 -12.29
C ASP A 182 -6.57 14.18 -11.25
N ALA A 183 -5.29 14.42 -11.52
CA ALA A 183 -4.44 15.23 -10.65
C ALA A 183 -4.85 16.70 -10.59
N SER A 184 -5.30 17.28 -11.70
CA SER A 184 -5.77 18.67 -11.75
C SER A 184 -7.07 18.92 -10.97
N LYS A 185 -7.86 17.86 -10.75
CA LYS A 185 -9.12 17.88 -9.99
C LYS A 185 -8.95 17.43 -8.54
N SER A 186 -7.75 17.05 -8.13
CA SER A 186 -7.47 16.56 -6.79
C SER A 186 -6.94 17.68 -5.90
N ASP A 187 -7.50 17.78 -4.69
CA ASP A 187 -7.03 18.68 -3.64
C ASP A 187 -6.30 17.87 -2.54
N PHE A 188 -5.12 18.34 -2.15
CA PHE A 188 -4.25 17.69 -1.18
C PHE A 188 -4.04 18.54 0.09
N ASP A 189 -4.72 19.67 0.22
CA ASP A 189 -4.45 20.70 1.22
C ASP A 189 -4.82 20.28 2.65
N TRP A 190 -5.68 19.29 2.83
CA TRP A 190 -6.02 18.70 4.14
C TRP A 190 -4.79 18.23 4.93
N VAL A 191 -3.68 17.89 4.26
CA VAL A 191 -2.42 17.50 4.91
C VAL A 191 -1.69 18.71 5.51
N ALA A 192 -1.88 19.89 4.92
CA ALA A 192 -1.32 21.14 5.40
C ALA A 192 -2.20 21.84 6.44
N ASP A 193 -3.47 21.44 6.57
CA ASP A 193 -4.39 21.98 7.56
C ASP A 193 -3.92 21.67 8.99
N GLU A 194 -3.62 22.72 9.77
CA GLU A 194 -3.19 22.60 11.15
C GLU A 194 -4.29 22.01 12.05
N ASP A 195 -5.56 22.31 11.79
CA ASP A 195 -6.67 21.83 12.61
C ASP A 195 -6.83 20.31 12.51
N PHE A 196 -6.60 19.73 11.32
CA PHE A 196 -6.53 18.29 11.14
C PHE A 196 -5.52 17.61 12.10
N TRP A 197 -4.31 18.16 12.22
CA TRP A 197 -3.27 17.60 13.10
C TRP A 197 -3.49 17.93 14.57
N GLU A 198 -3.80 19.20 14.85
CA GLU A 198 -3.80 19.74 16.20
C GLU A 198 -5.08 19.46 16.96
N LYS A 199 -6.22 19.35 16.27
CA LYS A 199 -7.54 19.06 16.85
C LYS A 199 -7.98 17.64 16.52
N ASP A 200 -8.23 17.34 15.26
CA ASP A 200 -8.90 16.10 14.84
C ASP A 200 -8.12 14.84 15.25
N LEU A 201 -6.86 14.73 14.82
CA LEU A 201 -6.03 13.58 15.18
C LEU A 201 -5.75 13.52 16.67
N THR A 202 -5.60 14.67 17.33
CA THR A 202 -5.26 14.76 18.75
C THR A 202 -6.39 14.26 19.65
N GLU A 203 -7.65 14.56 19.32
CA GLU A 203 -8.83 14.06 20.05
C GLU A 203 -8.93 12.53 20.02
N LEU A 204 -8.38 11.90 18.98
CA LEU A 204 -8.45 10.46 18.75
C LEU A 204 -7.35 9.68 19.47
N LEU A 205 -6.22 10.33 19.80
CA LEU A 205 -5.06 9.69 20.44
C LEU A 205 -5.36 8.87 21.71
N PRO A 206 -6.28 9.27 22.61
CA PRO A 206 -6.62 8.47 23.79
C PRO A 206 -7.14 7.06 23.46
N ASN A 207 -7.74 6.88 22.28
CA ASN A 207 -8.32 5.60 21.84
C ASN A 207 -7.49 4.89 20.77
N MET A 208 -6.55 5.60 20.14
CA MET A 208 -5.80 5.13 18.98
C MET A 208 -4.96 3.90 19.32
N ARG A 209 -5.02 2.89 18.45
CA ARG A 209 -4.27 1.63 18.57
C ARG A 209 -3.34 1.37 17.40
N HIS A 210 -3.66 1.88 16.21
CA HIS A 210 -2.87 1.62 15.00
C HIS A 210 -2.98 2.79 14.02
N ILE A 211 -1.84 3.31 13.57
CA ILE A 211 -1.81 4.33 12.52
C ILE A 211 -0.94 3.81 11.38
N ILE A 212 -1.50 3.81 10.17
CA ILE A 212 -0.82 3.47 8.93
C ILE A 212 -0.55 4.78 8.19
N PHE A 213 0.70 5.02 7.81
CA PHE A 213 1.12 6.16 7.02
C PHE A 213 1.59 5.72 5.64
N ALA A 214 1.07 6.37 4.62
CA ALA A 214 1.39 6.14 3.22
C ALA A 214 1.07 7.43 2.42
N GLY A 215 0.91 7.33 1.10
CA GLY A 215 0.64 8.46 0.20
C GLY A 215 1.83 8.65 -0.74
N GLY A 216 2.34 9.88 -0.84
CA GLY A 216 3.64 10.16 -1.42
C GLY A 216 4.79 9.52 -0.62
N GLU A 217 5.61 10.33 0.05
CA GLU A 217 6.60 9.81 1.01
C GLU A 217 6.36 10.39 2.40
N PRO A 218 5.73 9.64 3.32
CA PRO A 218 5.36 10.17 4.64
C PRO A 218 6.57 10.64 5.45
N LEU A 219 7.75 10.03 5.27
CA LEU A 219 8.98 10.42 5.97
C LEU A 219 9.61 11.70 5.40
N TYR A 220 9.10 12.24 4.30
CA TYR A 220 9.50 13.54 3.74
C TYR A 220 8.80 14.71 4.45
N LEU A 221 7.64 14.47 5.08
CA LEU A 221 6.78 15.52 5.64
C LEU A 221 7.27 15.97 7.02
N LYS A 222 7.52 17.28 7.18
CA LYS A 222 7.91 17.85 8.49
C LYS A 222 6.79 17.74 9.52
N ILE A 223 5.55 18.03 9.10
CA ILE A 223 4.36 17.97 9.96
C ILE A 223 4.14 16.56 10.53
N HIS A 224 4.48 15.52 9.76
CA HIS A 224 4.47 14.14 10.24
C HIS A 224 5.41 13.92 11.43
N THR A 225 6.63 14.46 11.38
CA THR A 225 7.58 14.36 12.51
C THR A 225 7.04 15.06 13.76
N GLN A 226 6.46 16.26 13.60
CA GLN A 226 5.86 17.02 14.70
C GLN A 226 4.71 16.26 15.35
N PHE A 227 3.88 15.59 14.55
CA PHE A 227 2.80 14.75 15.06
C PHE A 227 3.31 13.56 15.89
N LEU A 228 4.38 12.88 15.45
CA LEU A 228 5.00 11.81 16.25
C LEU A 228 5.54 12.34 17.59
N GLU A 229 6.18 13.52 17.59
CA GLU A 229 6.64 14.17 18.82
C GLU A 229 5.48 14.47 19.77
N LYS A 230 4.36 14.96 19.23
CA LYS A 230 3.15 15.24 20.00
C LYS A 230 2.59 13.97 20.64
N ILE A 231 2.49 12.87 19.89
CA ILE A 231 2.02 11.58 20.41
C ILE A 231 2.88 11.11 21.58
N VAL A 232 4.21 11.20 21.45
CA VAL A 232 5.17 10.84 22.51
C VAL A 232 5.02 11.76 23.71
N LYS A 233 4.98 13.08 23.50
CA LYS A 233 4.83 14.10 24.55
C LYS A 233 3.55 13.91 25.36
N LEU A 234 2.45 13.52 24.72
CA LEU A 234 1.16 13.28 25.37
C LEU A 234 1.07 11.87 26.02
N GLY A 235 2.09 11.03 25.88
CA GLY A 235 2.17 9.72 26.54
C GLY A 235 1.35 8.62 25.88
N TYR A 236 0.86 8.82 24.65
CA TYR A 236 0.02 7.84 23.93
C TYR A 236 0.81 6.83 23.10
N ALA A 237 2.08 7.10 22.77
CA ALA A 237 2.91 6.29 21.87
C ALA A 237 2.94 4.79 22.24
N LYS A 238 3.07 4.47 23.53
CA LYS A 238 3.12 3.09 24.06
C LYS A 238 1.88 2.23 23.78
N ASN A 239 0.76 2.86 23.37
CA ASN A 239 -0.49 2.17 23.03
C ASN A 239 -0.68 2.00 21.52
N ILE A 240 0.13 2.69 20.72
CA ILE A 240 -0.06 2.84 19.28
C ILE A 240 0.98 2.00 18.54
N GLU A 241 0.50 1.17 17.63
CA GLU A 241 1.33 0.52 16.61
C GLU A 241 1.38 1.43 15.38
N LEU A 242 2.54 1.51 14.73
CA LEU A 242 2.73 2.26 13.50
C LEU A 242 3.02 1.32 12.34
N ARG A 243 2.45 1.61 11.17
CA ARG A 243 2.85 1.01 9.91
C ARG A 243 3.18 2.09 8.90
N TYR A 244 4.25 1.91 8.15
CA TYR A 244 4.65 2.82 7.09
C TYR A 244 4.71 2.11 5.75
N HIS A 245 4.18 2.75 4.71
CA HIS A 245 4.62 2.50 3.33
C HIS A 245 5.60 3.60 2.96
N THR A 246 6.84 3.23 2.69
CA THR A 246 7.93 4.16 2.37
C THR A 246 8.78 3.61 1.23
N ASN A 247 9.38 4.52 0.46
CA ASN A 247 10.34 4.19 -0.59
C ASN A 247 11.77 3.98 -0.05
N ALA A 248 11.97 4.10 1.28
CA ALA A 248 13.23 3.86 1.98
C ALA A 248 14.40 4.80 1.61
N THR A 249 14.15 5.88 0.87
CA THR A 249 15.19 6.87 0.54
C THR A 249 15.43 7.87 1.67
N ILE A 250 14.48 7.99 2.60
CA ILE A 250 14.54 8.96 3.71
C ILE A 250 14.26 8.23 5.01
N LEU A 251 15.18 8.39 5.97
CA LEU A 251 15.06 7.79 7.29
C LEU A 251 15.72 8.71 8.33
N PRO A 252 15.00 9.75 8.81
CA PRO A 252 15.56 10.71 9.75
C PRO A 252 15.86 10.05 11.09
N ASP A 253 17.05 10.28 11.64
CA ASP A 253 17.47 9.69 12.93
C ASP A 253 16.53 10.12 14.09
N LYS A 254 15.93 11.32 13.98
CA LYS A 254 14.92 11.81 14.91
C LYS A 254 13.67 10.91 14.93
N ILE A 255 13.17 10.51 13.76
CA ILE A 255 12.02 9.59 13.66
C ILE A 255 12.40 8.21 14.20
N LEU A 256 13.59 7.68 13.85
CA LEU A 256 14.09 6.42 14.42
C LEU A 256 14.17 6.44 15.95
N LYS A 257 14.50 7.59 16.56
CA LYS A 257 14.48 7.76 18.00
C LYS A 257 13.06 7.74 18.56
N LEU A 258 12.14 8.49 17.95
CA LEU A 258 10.72 8.55 18.37
C LEU A 258 10.05 7.17 18.31
N TRP A 259 10.33 6.39 17.27
CA TRP A 259 9.79 5.04 17.07
C TRP A 259 10.05 4.07 18.23
N LYS A 260 11.07 4.31 19.07
CA LYS A 260 11.36 3.50 20.26
C LYS A 260 10.27 3.63 21.34
N GLU A 261 9.53 4.72 21.35
CA GLU A 261 8.47 5.01 22.32
C GLU A 261 7.13 4.38 21.90
N PHE A 262 7.00 3.97 20.64
CA PHE A 262 5.78 3.36 20.12
C PHE A 262 5.71 1.89 20.48
N LYS A 263 4.49 1.37 20.59
CA LYS A 263 4.25 -0.05 20.92
C LYS A 263 4.93 -0.99 19.91
N TRP A 264 4.87 -0.62 18.64
CA TRP A 264 5.41 -1.39 17.53
C TRP A 264 5.54 -0.54 16.29
N VAL A 265 6.54 -0.81 15.45
CA VAL A 265 6.71 -0.19 14.13
C VAL A 265 6.93 -1.27 13.06
N GLU A 266 6.12 -1.20 12.01
CA GLU A 266 6.23 -2.04 10.82
C GLU A 266 6.52 -1.17 9.59
N LEU A 267 7.59 -1.48 8.84
CA LEU A 267 7.92 -0.79 7.60
C LEU A 267 7.65 -1.67 6.39
N MET A 268 6.90 -1.15 5.43
CA MET A 268 6.65 -1.73 4.12
C MET A 268 7.52 -0.96 3.12
N LEU A 269 8.70 -1.52 2.84
CA LEU A 269 9.77 -0.88 2.07
C LEU A 269 9.59 -1.17 0.58
N SER A 270 9.37 -0.13 -0.20
CA SER A 270 9.03 -0.25 -1.61
C SER A 270 10.31 -0.27 -2.46
N ILE A 271 10.74 -1.46 -2.88
CA ILE A 271 12.01 -1.72 -3.59
C ILE A 271 11.76 -2.73 -4.71
N ASP A 272 12.06 -2.34 -5.95
CA ASP A 272 11.62 -3.09 -7.14
C ASP A 272 12.77 -3.68 -7.97
N GLY A 273 14.01 -3.59 -7.48
CA GLY A 273 15.20 -4.11 -8.14
C GLY A 273 16.48 -3.87 -7.33
N ILE A 274 17.64 -4.10 -7.94
CA ILE A 274 18.96 -3.89 -7.33
C ILE A 274 19.71 -2.78 -8.08
N GLY A 275 20.35 -1.86 -7.36
CA GLY A 275 21.26 -0.89 -7.97
C GLY A 275 20.54 0.02 -8.94
N ASP A 276 21.13 0.17 -10.12
CA ASP A 276 20.61 1.00 -11.20
C ASP A 276 19.20 0.57 -11.64
N GLN A 277 18.83 -0.71 -11.49
CA GLN A 277 17.47 -1.18 -11.79
C GLN A 277 16.44 -0.50 -10.88
N ASN A 278 16.73 -0.41 -9.58
CA ASN A 278 15.83 0.26 -8.64
C ASN A 278 15.85 1.78 -8.86
N ASN A 279 17.02 2.37 -9.12
CA ASN A 279 17.14 3.79 -9.41
C ASN A 279 16.33 4.19 -10.64
N TRP A 280 16.32 3.35 -11.68
CA TRP A 280 15.54 3.57 -12.90
C TRP A 280 14.04 3.42 -12.64
N LEU A 281 13.62 2.33 -11.96
CA LEU A 281 12.22 2.07 -11.63
C LEU A 281 11.61 3.11 -10.68
N ARG A 282 12.43 3.62 -9.76
CA ARG A 282 12.04 4.55 -8.70
C ARG A 282 12.82 5.86 -8.78
N TYR A 283 12.95 6.42 -9.98
CA TYR A 283 13.73 7.64 -10.23
C TYR A 283 13.33 8.82 -9.33
N PRO A 284 14.25 9.68 -8.84
CA PRO A 284 15.70 9.58 -8.90
C PRO A 284 16.26 8.92 -7.63
N ALA A 285 15.74 7.76 -7.23
CA ALA A 285 16.23 7.06 -6.05
C ALA A 285 17.74 6.83 -6.13
N ASP A 286 18.37 6.84 -4.95
CA ASP A 286 19.78 6.52 -4.76
C ASP A 286 19.88 5.18 -4.01
N TRP A 287 20.39 4.17 -4.72
CA TRP A 287 20.55 2.83 -4.19
C TRP A 287 21.49 2.75 -2.99
N ASP A 288 22.54 3.57 -2.94
CA ASP A 288 23.47 3.57 -1.81
C ASP A 288 22.81 4.14 -0.56
N VAL A 289 21.99 5.19 -0.72
CA VAL A 289 21.15 5.71 0.37
C VAL A 289 20.16 4.65 0.85
N ILE A 290 19.47 3.96 -0.07
CA ILE A 290 18.54 2.87 0.30
C ILE A 290 19.28 1.78 1.07
N LYS A 291 20.43 1.29 0.58
CA LYS A 291 21.24 0.29 1.29
C LYS A 291 21.66 0.75 2.67
N ALA A 292 22.05 2.02 2.82
CA ALA A 292 22.41 2.59 4.13
C ALA A 292 21.20 2.59 5.08
N ASN A 293 20.03 2.98 4.59
CA ASN A 293 18.80 2.97 5.38
C ASN A 293 18.34 1.55 5.74
N LEU A 294 18.46 0.58 4.82
CA LEU A 294 18.21 -0.84 5.13
C LEU A 294 19.11 -1.33 6.26
N LYS A 295 20.39 -0.97 6.27
CA LYS A 295 21.31 -1.31 7.37
C LYS A 295 20.91 -0.62 8.68
N LYS A 296 20.44 0.62 8.65
CA LYS A 296 19.93 1.32 9.85
C LYS A 296 18.69 0.62 10.40
N ILE A 297 17.75 0.26 9.53
CA ILE A 297 16.51 -0.47 9.86
C ILE A 297 16.83 -1.83 10.46
N ASP A 298 17.75 -2.59 9.85
CA ASP A 298 18.10 -3.93 10.33
C ASP A 298 18.81 -3.92 11.70
N LYS A 299 19.53 -2.82 12.00
CA LYS A 299 20.17 -2.57 13.30
C LYS A 299 19.21 -1.97 14.35
N ALA A 300 17.95 -1.69 13.99
CA ALA A 300 16.98 -1.15 14.94
C ALA A 300 16.62 -2.19 16.03
N GLY A 301 16.01 -1.69 17.11
CA GLY A 301 15.59 -2.52 18.23
C GLY A 301 14.44 -3.48 17.90
N GLU A 302 14.10 -4.36 18.84
CA GLU A 302 13.05 -5.38 18.65
C GLU A 302 11.64 -4.84 18.41
N HIS A 303 11.41 -3.56 18.70
CA HIS A 303 10.15 -2.85 18.46
C HIS A 303 9.87 -2.60 16.96
N LEU A 304 10.85 -2.84 16.08
CA LEU A 304 10.77 -2.53 14.66
C LEU A 304 11.02 -3.77 13.79
N TYR A 305 10.14 -3.99 12.82
CA TYR A 305 10.35 -4.94 11.73
C TYR A 305 10.03 -4.29 10.38
N ALA A 306 10.63 -4.84 9.32
CA ALA A 306 10.37 -4.37 7.97
C ALA A 306 10.11 -5.54 7.02
N LYS A 307 9.43 -5.24 5.92
CA LYS A 307 9.19 -6.13 4.79
C LYS A 307 9.56 -5.38 3.53
N VAL A 308 10.06 -6.11 2.54
CA VAL A 308 10.27 -5.55 1.21
C VAL A 308 9.03 -5.84 0.38
N LEU A 309 8.46 -4.80 -0.22
CA LEU A 309 7.41 -4.89 -1.23
C LEU A 309 8.01 -4.60 -2.59
N CYS A 310 7.82 -5.52 -3.53
CA CYS A 310 8.22 -5.36 -4.93
C CYS A 310 6.98 -5.28 -5.80
N THR A 311 6.81 -4.19 -6.54
CA THR A 311 5.80 -4.07 -7.58
C THR A 311 6.30 -4.77 -8.84
N VAL A 312 5.88 -6.01 -9.02
CA VAL A 312 6.21 -6.84 -10.18
C VAL A 312 5.48 -6.31 -11.42
N ASN A 313 6.26 -5.98 -12.44
CA ASN A 313 5.80 -5.42 -13.70
C ASN A 313 6.67 -5.93 -14.87
N ALA A 314 6.35 -5.53 -16.11
CA ALA A 314 7.04 -6.01 -17.31
C ALA A 314 8.57 -5.72 -17.32
N ILE A 315 9.03 -4.73 -16.55
CA ILE A 315 10.43 -4.29 -16.52
C ILE A 315 11.28 -5.17 -15.59
N ASN A 316 10.74 -5.54 -14.43
CA ASN A 316 11.51 -6.22 -13.39
C ASN A 316 11.22 -7.73 -13.25
N VAL A 317 10.16 -8.25 -13.87
CA VAL A 317 9.75 -9.65 -13.69
C VAL A 317 10.85 -10.67 -14.07
N LEU A 318 11.68 -10.33 -15.06
CA LEU A 318 12.82 -11.16 -15.48
C LEU A 318 13.98 -11.20 -14.47
N TYR A 319 14.02 -10.24 -13.53
CA TYR A 319 15.12 -10.02 -12.58
C TYR A 319 14.73 -10.32 -11.11
N LEU A 320 13.53 -10.87 -10.87
CA LEU A 320 13.03 -11.15 -9.52
C LEU A 320 13.87 -12.20 -8.78
N VAL A 321 14.50 -13.12 -9.51
CA VAL A 321 15.33 -14.18 -8.93
C VAL A 321 16.61 -13.58 -8.37
N GLU A 322 17.29 -12.76 -9.15
CA GLU A 322 18.48 -12.02 -8.74
C GLU A 322 18.17 -11.11 -7.54
N PHE A 323 17.02 -10.44 -7.56
CA PHE A 323 16.56 -9.62 -6.43
C PHE A 323 16.32 -10.45 -5.16
N GLY A 324 15.65 -11.59 -5.27
CA GLY A 324 15.42 -12.50 -4.16
C GLY A 324 16.73 -13.06 -3.58
N GLU A 325 17.66 -13.48 -4.44
CA GLU A 325 18.98 -13.96 -4.00
C GLU A 325 19.80 -12.87 -3.31
N TRP A 326 19.74 -11.64 -3.81
CA TRP A 326 20.40 -10.50 -3.16
C TRP A 326 19.86 -10.27 -1.75
N LEU A 327 18.54 -10.31 -1.54
CA LEU A 327 17.92 -10.16 -0.23
C LEU A 327 18.34 -11.28 0.73
N LEU A 328 18.31 -12.54 0.29
CA LEU A 328 18.78 -13.68 1.09
C LEU A 328 20.24 -13.53 1.50
N ALA A 329 21.09 -13.02 0.59
CA ALA A 329 22.50 -12.79 0.85
C ALA A 329 22.77 -11.69 1.90
N GLN A 330 21.83 -10.76 2.10
CA GLN A 330 22.00 -9.69 3.11
C GLN A 330 21.95 -10.23 4.55
N LYS A 331 21.31 -11.38 4.78
CA LYS A 331 21.14 -11.99 6.12
C LYS A 331 20.56 -11.00 7.14
N PHE A 332 19.61 -10.17 6.69
CA PHE A 332 18.90 -9.25 7.56
C PHE A 332 18.24 -10.01 8.72
N LYS A 333 18.22 -9.41 9.91
CA LYS A 333 17.61 -9.95 11.13
C LYS A 333 16.21 -9.41 11.37
N ARG A 334 15.88 -8.25 10.81
CA ARG A 334 14.59 -7.55 11.00
C ARG A 334 13.80 -7.35 9.71
N ILE A 335 14.43 -7.51 8.55
CA ILE A 335 13.82 -7.27 7.25
C ILE A 335 13.43 -8.61 6.60
N GLY A 336 12.15 -8.81 6.32
CA GLY A 336 11.62 -9.96 5.57
C GLY A 336 11.62 -11.30 6.31
N ILE A 337 12.31 -11.43 7.45
CA ILE A 337 12.49 -12.71 8.16
C ILE A 337 11.18 -13.31 8.68
N LYS A 338 10.31 -12.51 9.32
CA LYS A 338 9.10 -13.04 9.98
C LYS A 338 8.00 -13.45 9.00
N ASP A 339 7.85 -12.72 7.92
CA ASP A 339 6.68 -12.86 7.03
C ASP A 339 7.03 -13.52 5.70
N HIS A 340 8.25 -13.34 5.23
CA HIS A 340 8.67 -13.70 3.88
C HIS A 340 9.95 -14.55 3.86
N ASN A 341 10.38 -15.10 5.01
CA ASN A 341 11.57 -15.94 5.13
C ASN A 341 12.81 -15.32 4.44
N GLY A 342 13.00 -14.01 4.64
CA GLY A 342 14.12 -13.23 4.07
C GLY A 342 13.94 -12.78 2.62
N LEU A 343 12.77 -13.03 2.01
CA LEU A 343 12.41 -12.56 0.67
C LEU A 343 11.49 -11.32 0.73
N PHE A 344 11.02 -10.91 -0.43
CA PHE A 344 10.07 -9.82 -0.63
C PHE A 344 8.65 -10.33 -0.87
N HIS A 345 7.67 -9.46 -0.66
CA HIS A 345 6.29 -9.66 -1.09
C HIS A 345 6.13 -9.17 -2.54
N PRO A 346 5.72 -10.03 -3.50
CA PRO A 346 5.48 -9.64 -4.88
C PRO A 346 4.05 -9.09 -5.04
N GLY A 347 3.92 -7.77 -5.22
CA GLY A 347 2.67 -7.12 -5.63
C GLY A 347 2.59 -7.02 -7.15
N ILE A 348 1.50 -7.51 -7.76
CA ILE A 348 1.36 -7.50 -9.22
C ILE A 348 0.84 -6.16 -9.72
N LEU A 349 1.51 -5.58 -10.71
CA LEU A 349 1.01 -4.42 -11.43
C LEU A 349 -0.03 -4.86 -12.47
N HIS A 350 -1.27 -4.42 -12.26
CA HIS A 350 -2.37 -4.65 -13.20
C HIS A 350 -2.58 -3.46 -14.16
N TYR A 351 -2.44 -2.24 -13.65
CA TYR A 351 -2.57 -1.00 -14.41
C TYR A 351 -1.34 -0.09 -14.19
N PRO A 352 -0.90 0.66 -15.22
CA PRO A 352 -1.42 0.65 -16.59
C PRO A 352 -1.11 -0.66 -17.33
N THR A 353 -2.00 -1.08 -18.23
CA THR A 353 -1.94 -2.42 -18.86
C THR A 353 -0.68 -2.64 -19.68
N TYR A 354 -0.15 -1.58 -20.31
CA TYR A 354 1.12 -1.61 -21.03
C TYR A 354 2.36 -1.72 -20.12
N LEU A 355 2.22 -1.74 -18.79
CA LEU A 355 3.30 -2.09 -17.85
C LEU A 355 3.10 -3.46 -17.20
N CYS A 356 1.95 -4.11 -17.42
CA CYS A 356 1.66 -5.43 -16.86
C CYS A 356 2.61 -6.48 -17.44
N CYS A 357 3.12 -7.40 -16.62
CA CYS A 357 4.06 -8.43 -17.05
C CYS A 357 3.53 -9.36 -18.16
N LYS A 358 2.21 -9.49 -18.31
CA LYS A 358 1.56 -10.32 -19.34
C LYS A 358 1.88 -9.90 -20.78
N ILE A 359 2.33 -8.66 -21.00
CA ILE A 359 2.67 -8.14 -22.33
C ILE A 359 3.96 -8.73 -22.91
N LEU A 360 4.77 -9.42 -22.08
CA LEU A 360 6.09 -9.86 -22.50
C LEU A 360 6.03 -10.99 -23.54
N PRO A 361 6.95 -11.04 -24.52
CA PRO A 361 7.04 -12.14 -25.46
C PRO A 361 7.28 -13.49 -24.78
N GLN A 362 6.79 -14.58 -25.39
CA GLN A 362 6.90 -15.93 -24.82
C GLN A 362 8.33 -16.31 -24.41
N LYS A 363 9.33 -15.96 -25.21
CA LYS A 363 10.75 -16.23 -24.89
C LYS A 363 11.21 -15.59 -23.57
N VAL A 364 10.68 -14.42 -23.19
CA VAL A 364 10.97 -13.76 -21.90
C VAL A 364 10.24 -14.51 -20.78
N LYS A 365 8.96 -14.84 -21.01
CA LYS A 365 8.13 -15.59 -20.05
C LYS A 365 8.74 -16.95 -19.71
N ASP A 366 9.22 -17.69 -20.70
CA ASP A 366 9.90 -18.97 -20.55
C ASP A 366 11.19 -18.84 -19.75
N LEU A 367 11.98 -17.78 -19.99
CA LEU A 367 13.23 -17.55 -19.30
C LEU A 367 12.99 -17.22 -17.82
N ALA A 368 12.06 -16.32 -17.52
CA ALA A 368 11.68 -16.01 -16.14
C ALA A 368 11.13 -17.25 -15.41
N THR A 369 10.34 -18.09 -16.09
CA THR A 369 9.86 -19.39 -15.58
C THR A 369 11.02 -20.33 -15.24
N LYS A 370 11.99 -20.48 -16.16
CA LYS A 370 13.20 -21.28 -15.90
C LYS A 370 14.02 -20.73 -14.73
N LYS A 371 14.14 -19.41 -14.59
CA LYS A 371 14.88 -18.79 -13.47
C LYS A 371 14.19 -19.10 -12.13
N ILE A 372 12.87 -18.93 -12.02
CA ILE A 372 12.17 -19.17 -10.74
C ILE A 372 12.16 -20.65 -10.35
N ASP A 373 12.06 -21.57 -11.32
CA ASP A 373 12.16 -23.00 -11.05
C ASP A 373 13.55 -23.41 -10.55
N LYS A 374 14.62 -22.77 -11.06
CA LYS A 374 15.98 -22.96 -10.53
C LYS A 374 16.09 -22.43 -9.10
N LEU A 375 15.51 -21.27 -8.80
CA LEU A 375 15.51 -20.69 -7.45
C LEU A 375 14.79 -21.62 -6.45
N GLN A 376 13.62 -22.14 -6.81
CA GLN A 376 12.86 -23.07 -5.98
C GLN A 376 13.65 -24.35 -5.70
N LYS A 377 14.40 -24.87 -6.68
CA LYS A 377 15.30 -26.03 -6.49
C LYS A 377 16.50 -25.72 -5.59
N LYS A 378 17.02 -24.49 -5.64
CA LYS A 378 18.17 -24.05 -4.83
C LYS A 378 17.79 -23.85 -3.35
N TYR A 379 16.56 -23.41 -3.09
CA TYR A 379 16.05 -23.15 -1.74
C TYR A 379 14.72 -23.88 -1.51
N PRO A 380 14.71 -25.23 -1.48
CA PRO A 380 13.49 -26.03 -1.40
C PRO A 380 12.67 -25.75 -0.13
N ASP A 381 13.35 -25.42 0.97
CA ASP A 381 12.70 -25.16 2.27
C ASP A 381 12.10 -23.75 2.39
N ASN A 382 12.40 -22.86 1.44
CA ASN A 382 11.82 -21.51 1.46
C ASN A 382 10.46 -21.49 0.75
N ILE A 383 9.42 -21.79 1.51
CA ILE A 383 8.03 -21.83 1.03
C ILE A 383 7.56 -20.51 0.38
N GLN A 384 8.21 -19.38 0.67
CA GLN A 384 7.80 -18.07 0.19
C GLN A 384 8.20 -17.84 -1.28
N ILE A 385 9.08 -18.67 -1.85
CA ILE A 385 9.38 -18.67 -3.29
C ILE A 385 8.12 -18.99 -4.10
N SER A 386 7.18 -19.76 -3.55
CA SER A 386 5.89 -20.02 -4.19
C SER A 386 5.11 -18.73 -4.49
N ASN A 387 5.23 -17.69 -3.66
CA ASN A 387 4.58 -16.39 -3.91
C ASN A 387 5.20 -15.68 -5.11
N ILE A 388 6.53 -15.75 -5.28
CA ILE A 388 7.22 -15.22 -6.45
C ILE A 388 6.82 -16.05 -7.69
N LYS A 389 6.74 -17.38 -7.56
CA LYS A 389 6.26 -18.25 -8.63
C LYS A 389 4.82 -17.94 -9.04
N ASN A 390 3.94 -17.56 -8.10
CA ASN A 390 2.58 -17.12 -8.44
C ASN A 390 2.58 -15.85 -9.30
N ALA A 391 3.54 -14.93 -9.10
CA ALA A 391 3.71 -13.77 -9.98
C ALA A 391 4.11 -14.19 -11.41
N ILE A 392 5.00 -15.18 -11.53
CA ILE A 392 5.39 -15.76 -12.84
C ILE A 392 4.22 -16.53 -13.47
N ASN A 393 3.42 -17.25 -12.69
CA ASN A 393 2.21 -17.91 -13.19
C ASN A 393 1.21 -16.88 -13.73
N PHE A 394 0.99 -15.78 -13.00
CA PHE A 394 0.12 -14.68 -13.43
C PHE A 394 0.55 -14.09 -14.79
N MET A 395 1.85 -13.86 -14.97
CA MET A 395 2.42 -13.41 -16.24
C MET A 395 2.09 -14.34 -17.42
N ASN A 396 1.98 -15.64 -17.16
CA ASN A 396 1.70 -16.68 -18.15
C ASN A 396 0.20 -16.95 -18.38
N LEU A 397 -0.71 -16.36 -17.58
CA LEU A 397 -2.16 -16.66 -17.67
C LEU A 397 -2.80 -16.24 -18.99
N GLU A 398 -2.25 -15.20 -19.62
CA GLU A 398 -2.85 -14.56 -20.79
C GLU A 398 -1.76 -13.88 -21.62
N ASP A 399 -1.93 -13.87 -22.94
CA ASP A 399 -1.06 -13.13 -23.84
C ASP A 399 -1.66 -11.77 -24.19
N THR A 400 -1.07 -10.70 -23.65
CA THR A 400 -1.41 -9.31 -23.99
C THR A 400 -0.27 -8.63 -24.74
N SER A 401 0.56 -9.38 -25.46
CA SER A 401 1.75 -8.87 -26.17
C SER A 401 1.46 -7.87 -27.29
N HIS A 402 0.21 -7.72 -27.71
CA HIS A 402 -0.23 -6.64 -28.60
C HIS A 402 0.02 -5.23 -28.00
N LEU A 403 0.17 -5.11 -26.67
CA LEU A 403 0.54 -3.87 -25.97
C LEU A 403 2.06 -3.62 -25.87
N LEU A 404 2.89 -4.52 -26.40
CA LEU A 404 4.34 -4.36 -26.37
C LEU A 404 4.84 -3.08 -27.09
N PRO A 405 4.25 -2.63 -28.22
CA PRO A 405 4.59 -1.35 -28.82
C PRO A 405 4.34 -0.16 -27.89
N ASP A 406 3.25 -0.17 -27.12
CA ASP A 406 2.91 0.86 -26.13
C ASP A 406 3.93 0.89 -24.99
N PHE A 407 4.31 -0.28 -24.49
CA PHE A 407 5.40 -0.40 -23.52
C PHE A 407 6.70 0.23 -24.03
N LYS A 408 7.12 -0.11 -25.26
CA LYS A 408 8.35 0.44 -25.86
C LYS A 408 8.30 1.95 -26.02
N GLN A 409 7.15 2.51 -26.45
CA GLN A 409 6.94 3.95 -26.52
C GLN A 409 7.09 4.61 -25.14
N TYR A 410 6.46 4.03 -24.11
CA TYR A 410 6.54 4.55 -22.75
C TYR A 410 7.97 4.52 -22.20
N ILE A 411 8.70 3.42 -22.33
CA ILE A 411 10.10 3.32 -21.90
C ILE A 411 10.98 4.39 -22.58
N LYS A 412 10.82 4.57 -23.89
CA LYS A 412 11.57 5.60 -24.64
C LYS A 412 11.25 7.01 -24.16
N ALA A 413 9.97 7.31 -23.88
CA ALA A 413 9.56 8.59 -23.33
C ALA A 413 10.15 8.85 -21.94
N ILE A 414 10.17 7.82 -21.08
CA ILE A 414 10.77 7.87 -19.74
C ILE A 414 12.27 8.15 -19.82
N ASP A 415 13.00 7.39 -20.63
CA ASP A 415 14.45 7.55 -20.79
C ASP A 415 14.81 8.93 -21.32
N SER A 416 14.09 9.39 -22.35
CA SER A 416 14.28 10.74 -22.90
C SER A 416 14.05 11.82 -21.85
N MET A 417 12.96 11.71 -21.09
CA MET A 417 12.60 12.69 -20.06
C MET A 417 13.60 12.73 -18.90
N ARG A 418 14.06 11.57 -18.43
CA ARG A 418 14.93 11.42 -17.26
C ARG A 418 16.42 11.42 -17.59
N LYS A 419 16.76 11.37 -18.88
CA LYS A 419 18.12 11.16 -19.38
C LYS A 419 18.72 9.85 -18.83
N THR A 420 17.91 8.79 -18.81
CA THR A 420 18.32 7.43 -18.42
C THR A 420 18.44 6.54 -19.65
N ASP A 421 18.95 5.32 -19.46
CA ASP A 421 19.12 4.34 -20.53
C ASP A 421 18.65 2.96 -20.05
N PHE A 422 17.50 2.53 -20.54
CA PHE A 422 16.90 1.24 -20.26
C PHE A 422 17.77 0.09 -20.77
N GLY A 423 18.39 0.23 -21.95
CA GLY A 423 19.23 -0.82 -22.54
C GLY A 423 20.49 -1.07 -21.72
N LYS A 424 21.08 -0.02 -21.14
CA LYS A 424 22.19 -0.13 -20.20
C LYS A 424 21.77 -0.75 -18.87
N THR A 425 20.58 -0.38 -18.36
CA THR A 425 20.09 -0.80 -17.04
C THR A 425 19.53 -2.21 -17.03
N PHE A 426 18.86 -2.61 -18.11
CA PHE A 426 18.17 -3.88 -18.27
C PHE A 426 18.60 -4.61 -19.57
N PRO A 427 19.90 -4.91 -19.74
CA PRO A 427 20.45 -5.40 -21.01
C PRO A 427 19.89 -6.75 -21.46
N GLU A 428 19.59 -7.65 -20.51
CA GLU A 428 19.01 -8.96 -20.83
C GLU A 428 17.59 -8.82 -21.38
N LEU A 429 16.77 -8.01 -20.72
CA LEU A 429 15.42 -7.71 -21.17
C LEU A 429 15.44 -6.96 -22.51
N GLN A 430 16.28 -5.93 -22.67
CA GLN A 430 16.41 -5.18 -23.92
C GLN A 430 16.76 -6.08 -25.12
N LYS A 431 17.64 -7.08 -24.94
CA LYS A 431 18.00 -8.03 -26.01
C LYS A 431 16.83 -8.94 -26.40
N LEU A 432 15.89 -9.17 -25.50
CA LEU A 432 14.74 -10.03 -25.71
C LEU A 432 13.49 -9.26 -26.20
N LEU A 433 13.43 -7.94 -26.03
CA LEU A 433 12.35 -7.12 -26.60
C LEU A 433 12.63 -6.74 -28.04
#